data_AF-A0A6H0XNZ2-F1
#
_entry.id   AF-A0A6H0XNZ2-F1
#
_cell.length_a   1.000
_cell.length_b   1.000
_cell.length_c   1.000
_cell.angle_alpha   90.00
_cell.angle_beta   90.00
_cell.angle_gamma   90.00
#
_symmetry.space_group_name_H-M   'P 1'
#
loop_
_entity.id
_entity.type
_entity.pdbx_description
1 polymer ?
#
loop_
_entity_poly.entity_id
_entity_poly.type
_entity_poly.pdbx_seq_one_letter_code
_entity_poly.pdbx_strand_id
1 'polypeptide(L)'
;MDTSSPDVLPTNVKDRDVFHLTIEEYLHALISLCDELSRLARNSVTLGDFKRPMQISQFIKDIHSGFQILNLKNDSLRKRSDGIKYKVKEVEDVVYDLSLRGLAVKDEQ
;
A
#
# COMPACT_ATOMS: atom_id res chain seq x y z
N MET A 1 16.81 27.82 -2.63
CA MET A 1 16.63 26.48 -2.03
C MET A 1 16.91 25.52 -3.16
N ASP A 2 18.17 25.15 -3.31
CA ASP A 2 18.67 24.38 -4.44
C ASP A 2 18.34 22.90 -4.18
N THR A 3 17.41 22.34 -4.96
CA THR A 3 16.92 20.95 -4.81
C THR A 3 17.78 19.95 -5.60
N SER A 4 19.02 20.31 -5.89
CA SER A 4 19.98 19.50 -6.65
C SER A 4 20.67 18.45 -5.76
N SER A 5 19.88 17.60 -5.11
CA SER A 5 20.37 16.25 -4.79
C SER A 5 20.24 15.41 -6.07
N PRO A 6 21.35 14.92 -6.66
CA PRO A 6 21.33 14.24 -7.95
C PRO A 6 20.55 12.91 -7.97
N ASP A 7 20.12 12.41 -6.81
CA ASP A 7 19.47 11.10 -6.67
C ASP A 7 17.94 11.13 -6.59
N VAL A 8 17.29 12.30 -6.56
CA VAL A 8 15.82 12.38 -6.45
C VAL A 8 15.20 12.62 -7.81
N LEU A 9 14.50 11.60 -8.33
CA LEU A 9 13.74 11.68 -9.57
C LEU A 9 12.72 12.84 -9.48
N PRO A 10 12.71 13.79 -10.43
CA PRO A 10 11.74 14.88 -10.44
C PRO A 10 10.29 14.35 -10.44
N THR A 11 9.38 15.05 -9.76
CA THR A 11 7.97 14.63 -9.63
C THR A 11 7.04 15.61 -10.31
N ASN A 12 6.11 15.07 -11.11
CA ASN A 12 4.99 15.77 -11.74
C ASN A 12 5.38 17.10 -12.44
N VAL A 13 6.50 17.09 -13.16
CA VAL A 13 7.01 18.25 -13.90
C VAL A 13 6.06 18.56 -15.06
N LYS A 14 5.75 19.85 -15.31
CA LYS A 14 4.79 20.26 -16.36
C LYS A 14 5.31 21.38 -17.28
N ASP A 15 6.38 22.03 -16.86
CA ASP A 15 6.98 23.22 -17.48
C ASP A 15 8.05 22.88 -18.53
N ARG A 16 8.54 21.64 -18.55
CA ARG A 16 9.62 21.20 -19.43
C ARG A 16 9.57 19.69 -19.68
N ASP A 17 10.10 19.28 -20.82
CA ASP A 17 10.22 17.88 -21.20
C ASP A 17 11.45 17.25 -20.54
N VAL A 18 11.22 16.55 -19.43
CA VAL A 18 12.25 15.84 -18.65
C VAL A 18 11.66 14.54 -18.13
N PHE A 19 12.51 13.53 -17.91
CA PHE A 19 12.07 12.31 -17.23
C PHE A 19 11.63 12.64 -15.80
N HIS A 20 10.36 12.36 -15.48
CA HIS A 20 9.77 12.64 -14.19
C HIS A 20 8.73 11.57 -13.83
N LEU A 21 8.49 11.36 -12.53
CA LEU A 21 7.41 10.51 -12.07
C LEU A 21 6.09 11.28 -12.05
N THR A 22 5.07 10.82 -12.76
CA THR A 22 3.73 11.41 -12.70
C THR A 22 2.97 10.98 -11.44
N ILE A 23 1.95 11.75 -11.05
CA ILE A 23 1.05 11.36 -9.95
C ILE A 23 0.31 10.05 -10.29
N GLU A 24 -0.09 9.88 -11.55
CA GLU A 24 -0.80 8.68 -12.00
C GLU A 24 0.06 7.41 -11.85
N GLU A 25 1.32 7.46 -12.27
CA GLU A 25 2.27 6.35 -12.12
C GLU A 25 2.51 6.02 -10.65
N TYR A 26 2.66 7.04 -9.79
CA TYR A 26 2.83 6.83 -8.35
C TYR A 26 1.60 6.13 -7.74
N LEU A 27 0.39 6.57 -8.08
CA LEU A 27 -0.84 5.94 -7.57
C LEU A 27 -1.00 4.50 -8.10
N HIS A 28 -0.63 4.24 -9.35
CA HIS A 28 -0.60 2.87 -9.86
C HIS A 28 0.41 1.98 -9.13
N ALA A 29 1.60 2.52 -8.82
CA ALA A 29 2.61 1.81 -8.05
C ALA A 29 2.14 1.48 -6.63
N LEU A 30 1.42 2.40 -5.96
CA LEU A 30 0.82 2.13 -4.65
C LEU A 30 -0.21 1.01 -4.67
N ILE A 31 -1.04 0.93 -5.72
CA ILE A 31 -2.00 -0.18 -5.86
C ILE A 31 -1.23 -1.51 -6.00
N SER A 32 -0.20 -1.56 -6.86
CA SER A 32 0.63 -2.76 -7.01
C SER A 32 1.43 -3.11 -5.76
N LEU A 33 1.80 -2.12 -4.94
CA LEU A 33 2.41 -2.35 -3.63
C LEU A 33 1.45 -3.08 -2.69
N CYS A 34 0.16 -2.73 -2.67
CA CYS A 34 -0.83 -3.45 -1.86
C CYS A 34 -0.92 -4.94 -2.23
N ASP A 35 -0.80 -5.27 -3.53
CA ASP A 35 -0.79 -6.67 -3.99
C ASP A 35 0.39 -7.46 -3.42
N GLU A 36 1.57 -6.85 -3.46
CA GLU A 36 2.81 -7.44 -2.95
C GLU A 36 2.82 -7.55 -1.43
N LEU A 37 2.27 -6.56 -0.73
CA LEU A 37 2.14 -6.59 0.73
C LEU A 37 1.16 -7.67 1.21
N SER A 38 0.06 -7.91 0.52
CA SER A 38 -0.85 -9.03 0.86
C SER A 38 -0.14 -10.38 0.75
N ARG A 39 0.70 -10.58 -0.28
CA ARG A 39 1.53 -11.77 -0.43
C ARG A 39 2.58 -11.87 0.68
N LEU A 40 3.23 -10.76 1.01
CA LEU A 40 4.22 -10.69 2.10
C LEU A 40 3.60 -11.05 3.45
N ALA A 41 2.37 -10.60 3.75
CA ALA A 41 1.69 -10.91 5.00
C ALA A 41 1.49 -12.43 5.18
N ARG A 42 1.08 -13.15 4.13
CA ARG A 42 0.96 -14.62 4.19
C ARG A 42 2.32 -15.29 4.39
N ASN A 43 3.32 -14.88 3.62
CA ASN A 43 4.66 -15.45 3.69
C ASN A 43 5.34 -15.18 5.05
N SER A 44 5.10 -14.03 5.67
CA SER A 44 5.67 -13.71 6.98
C SER A 44 5.11 -14.63 8.06
N VAL A 45 3.82 -14.95 8.01
CA VAL A 45 3.20 -15.94 8.92
C VAL A 45 3.82 -17.32 8.74
N THR A 46 4.06 -17.75 7.49
CA THR A 46 4.75 -19.02 7.22
C THR A 46 6.15 -19.07 7.82
N LEU A 47 6.83 -17.92 7.89
CA LEU A 47 8.16 -17.78 8.50
C LEU A 47 8.12 -17.51 10.02
N GLY A 48 6.94 -17.54 10.65
CA GLY A 48 6.76 -17.31 12.09
C GLY A 48 6.76 -15.84 12.52
N ASP A 49 6.75 -14.89 11.58
CA ASP A 49 6.60 -13.47 11.86
C ASP A 49 5.12 -13.07 11.86
N PHE A 50 4.56 -13.01 13.08
CA PHE A 50 3.16 -12.67 13.33
C PHE A 50 2.92 -11.17 13.57
N LYS A 51 3.99 -10.36 13.70
CA LYS A 51 3.86 -8.91 13.88
C LYS A 51 3.65 -8.20 12.54
N ARG A 52 4.36 -8.64 11.50
CA ARG A 52 4.35 -8.02 10.18
C ARG A 52 2.97 -8.00 9.51
N PRO A 53 2.11 -9.03 9.60
CA PRO A 53 0.74 -8.99 9.06
C PRO A 53 -0.11 -7.88 9.68
N MET A 54 0.08 -7.58 10.98
CA MET A 54 -0.64 -6.50 11.66
C MET A 54 -0.23 -5.13 11.13
N GLN A 55 1.08 -4.91 10.96
CA GLN A 55 1.63 -3.68 10.38
C GLN A 55 1.16 -3.49 8.93
N ILE A 56 1.17 -4.56 8.15
CA ILE A 56 0.69 -4.55 6.76
C ILE A 56 -0.82 -4.24 6.71
N SER A 57 -1.61 -4.85 7.60
CA SER A 57 -3.06 -4.61 7.67
C SER A 57 -3.36 -3.14 7.89
N GLN A 58 -2.69 -2.52 8.87
CA GLN A 58 -2.85 -1.09 9.13
C GLN A 58 -2.45 -0.24 7.92
N PHE A 59 -1.28 -0.51 7.33
CA PHE A 59 -0.77 0.26 6.20
C PHE A 59 -1.70 0.19 4.98
N ILE A 60 -2.18 -0.99 4.61
CA ILE A 60 -3.10 -1.14 3.45
C ILE A 60 -4.44 -0.44 3.73
N LYS A 61 -4.94 -0.43 4.98
CA LYS A 61 -6.14 0.33 5.36
C LYS A 61 -5.96 1.83 5.22
N ASP A 62 -4.79 2.34 5.59
CA ASP A 62 -4.45 3.76 5.45
C ASP A 62 -4.37 4.15 3.97
N ILE A 63 -3.74 3.32 3.13
CA ILE A 63 -3.71 3.51 1.68
C ILE A 63 -5.13 3.47 1.10
N HIS A 64 -5.94 2.47 1.46
CA HIS A 64 -7.32 2.36 0.98
C HIS A 64 -8.15 3.60 1.34
N SER A 65 -8.06 4.07 2.59
CA SER A 65 -8.71 5.31 3.03
C SER A 65 -8.22 6.52 2.25
N GLY A 66 -6.91 6.58 1.96
CA GLY A 66 -6.31 7.59 1.10
C GLY A 66 -6.87 7.58 -0.31
N PHE A 67 -7.12 6.42 -0.92
CA PHE A 67 -7.76 6.33 -2.22
C PHE A 67 -9.24 6.74 -2.20
N GLN A 68 -9.96 6.51 -1.10
CA GLN A 68 -11.37 6.89 -0.96
C GLN A 68 -11.60 8.41 -0.95
N ILE A 69 -10.63 9.20 -0.50
CA ILE A 69 -10.72 10.67 -0.51
C ILE A 69 -10.35 11.28 -1.87
N LEU A 70 -9.75 10.50 -2.78
CA LEU A 70 -9.34 11.00 -4.09
C LEU A 70 -10.51 10.95 -5.08
N ASN A 71 -10.86 12.10 -5.66
CA ASN A 71 -11.82 12.15 -6.76
C ASN A 71 -11.17 11.77 -8.09
N LEU A 72 -10.90 10.48 -8.28
CA LEU A 72 -10.25 9.95 -9.47
C LEU A 72 -11.15 10.10 -10.71
N LYS A 73 -10.69 10.87 -11.69
CA LYS A 73 -11.38 11.02 -12.99
C LYS A 73 -10.95 9.97 -14.02
N ASN A 74 -9.75 9.39 -13.86
CA ASN A 74 -9.22 8.35 -14.73
C ASN A 74 -9.91 7.00 -14.47
N ASP A 75 -10.49 6.40 -15.51
CA ASP A 75 -11.24 5.14 -15.42
C ASP A 75 -10.36 3.93 -15.07
N SER A 76 -9.13 3.85 -15.60
CA SER A 76 -8.23 2.73 -15.34
C SER A 76 -7.75 2.72 -13.88
N LEU A 77 -7.40 3.89 -13.36
CA LEU A 77 -6.94 4.06 -11.99
C LEU A 77 -8.08 3.81 -10.99
N ARG A 78 -9.29 4.28 -11.30
CA ARG A 78 -10.50 4.01 -10.50
C ARG A 78 -10.80 2.51 -10.39
N LYS A 79 -10.81 1.80 -11.52
CA LYS A 79 -11.03 0.35 -11.55
C LYS A 79 -10.00 -0.41 -10.71
N ARG A 80 -8.73 0.01 -10.79
CA ARG A 80 -7.66 -0.60 -9.99
C ARG A 80 -7.75 -0.24 -8.51
N SER A 81 -8.09 1.00 -8.16
CA SER A 81 -8.27 1.41 -6.75
C SER A 81 -9.42 0.68 -6.08
N ASP A 82 -10.51 0.41 -6.81
CA ASP A 82 -11.63 -0.41 -6.32
C ASP A 82 -11.21 -1.85 -5.96
N GLY A 83 -10.09 -2.31 -6.53
CA GLY A 83 -9.48 -3.60 -6.23
C GLY A 83 -8.80 -3.68 -4.85
N ILE A 84 -8.40 -2.54 -4.27
CA ILE A 84 -7.67 -2.49 -2.99
C ILE A 84 -8.50 -3.11 -1.86
N LYS A 85 -9.83 -2.97 -1.87
CA LYS A 85 -10.72 -3.55 -0.85
C LYS A 85 -10.55 -5.08 -0.70
N TYR A 86 -10.21 -5.77 -1.79
CA TYR A 86 -9.97 -7.21 -1.74
C TYR A 86 -8.64 -7.54 -1.06
N LYS A 87 -7.63 -6.65 -1.20
CA LYS A 87 -6.33 -6.77 -0.53
C LYS A 87 -6.42 -6.46 0.95
N VAL A 88 -7.23 -5.46 1.32
CA VAL A 88 -7.58 -5.20 2.72
C VAL A 88 -8.18 -6.46 3.35
N LYS A 89 -9.23 -7.01 2.73
CA LYS A 89 -9.89 -8.23 3.22
C LYS A 89 -8.93 -9.41 3.34
N GLU A 90 -8.12 -9.67 2.32
CA GLU A 90 -7.15 -10.76 2.32
C GLU A 90 -6.19 -10.70 3.51
N VAL A 91 -5.68 -9.50 3.86
CA VAL A 91 -4.78 -9.34 5.01
C VAL A 91 -5.53 -9.34 6.35
N GLU A 92 -6.75 -8.82 6.39
CA GLU A 92 -7.61 -8.93 7.58
C GLU A 92 -7.92 -10.38 7.92
N ASP A 93 -8.21 -11.24 6.94
CA ASP A 93 -8.43 -12.67 7.14
C ASP A 93 -7.18 -13.34 7.77
N VAL A 94 -5.98 -12.95 7.33
CA VAL A 94 -4.71 -13.43 7.94
C VAL A 94 -4.58 -12.99 9.40
N VAL A 95 -4.84 -11.71 9.68
CA VAL A 95 -4.78 -11.18 11.05
C VAL A 95 -5.84 -11.82 11.95
N TYR A 96 -7.02 -12.08 11.40
CA TYR A 96 -8.10 -12.79 12.09
C TYR A 96 -7.67 -14.21 12.47
N ASP A 97 -7.08 -14.97 11.54
CA ASP A 97 -6.57 -16.32 11.81
C ASP A 97 -5.50 -16.34 12.91
N LEU A 98 -4.59 -15.36 12.91
CA LEU A 98 -3.59 -15.20 13.97
C LEU A 98 -4.23 -14.88 15.32
N SER A 99 -5.22 -14.00 15.32
CA SER A 99 -5.92 -13.58 16.53
C SER A 99 -6.70 -14.72 17.16
N LEU A 100 -7.39 -15.52 16.34
CA LEU A 100 -8.15 -16.70 16.79
C LEU A 100 -7.24 -17.75 17.44
N ARG A 101 -5.98 -17.85 17.00
CA ARG A 101 -4.97 -18.79 17.53
C ARG A 101 -4.16 -18.22 18.71
N GLY A 102 -4.40 -16.98 19.12
CA GLY A 102 -3.63 -16.31 20.16
C GLY A 102 -2.19 -15.98 19.74
N LEU A 103 -1.91 -15.93 18.44
CA LEU A 103 -0.59 -15.62 17.87
C LEU A 103 -0.43 -14.14 17.50
N ALA A 104 -1.54 -13.38 17.50
CA ALA A 104 -1.49 -11.95 17.30
C ALA A 104 -0.74 -11.29 18.47
N VAL A 105 0.32 -10.55 18.14
CA VAL A 105 1.09 -9.79 19.13
C VAL A 105 0.18 -8.70 19.67
N LYS A 106 -0.32 -8.87 20.89
CA LYS A 106 -0.94 -7.78 21.64
C LYS A 106 0.21 -6.95 22.19
N ASP A 107 0.42 -5.76 21.65
CA ASP A 107 1.21 -4.76 22.36
C ASP A 107 0.41 -4.44 23.63
N GLU A 108 0.80 -5.05 24.76
CA GLU A 108 0.31 -4.66 26.09
C GLU A 108 0.70 -3.20 26.29
N GLN A 109 -0.31 -2.33 26.38
CA GLN A 109 -0.17 -0.97 26.91
C GLN A 109 -0.15 -1.01 28.44
#